data_AF-A0A7C1RBW2-F1
#
_entry.id   AF-A0A7C1RBW2-F1
#
_cell.length_a   1.000
_cell.length_b   1.000
_cell.length_c   1.000
_cell.angle_alpha   90.00
_cell.angle_beta   90.00
_cell.angle_gamma   90.00
#
_symmetry.space_group_name_H-M   'P 1'
#
loop_
_entity.id
_entity.type
_entity.pdbx_description
1 polymer ?
#
loop_
_entity_poly.entity_id
_entity_poly.type
_entity_poly.pdbx_seq_one_letter_code
_entity_poly.pdbx_strand_id
1 'polypeptide(L)'
;MQTTDLLPLVLVLAAVAYGFAYMRSRAVAGPLGGIRNLKALPVYYAARAALWCAIPALIILGVWAAFEGKVIQDMVMASLPAELAPQSEGHASLTLSQISNVAAGKLDSARVPDGITGAATLLQELREKSSQFKTLLVILIAVLGGAFAWTRVAPHINARKSVERTLQRVFFLCAAVAILTTIGIVFSVIFETFRFFGKVPISEFLFGTSWSPQTALRADQVGSDGAFGVIPLFTGTLM
;
A
#
# COMPACT_ATOMS: atom_id res chain seq x y z
N MET A 1 2.85 -17.03 -6.58
CA MET A 1 3.15 -15.79 -7.32
C MET A 1 3.46 -14.71 -6.31
N GLN A 2 4.46 -13.87 -6.55
CA GLN A 2 4.69 -12.73 -5.68
C GLN A 2 3.56 -11.71 -5.89
N THR A 3 3.26 -10.89 -4.88
CA THR A 3 2.25 -9.83 -4.98
C THR A 3 2.54 -8.87 -6.14
N THR A 4 3.82 -8.66 -6.44
CA THR A 4 4.33 -7.89 -7.58
C THR A 4 3.88 -8.46 -8.93
N ASP A 5 3.71 -9.77 -9.05
CA ASP A 5 3.32 -10.43 -10.30
C ASP A 5 1.81 -10.31 -10.57
N LEU A 6 1.01 -10.02 -9.54
CA LEU A 6 -0.44 -9.92 -9.67
C LEU A 6 -0.89 -8.61 -10.34
N LEU A 7 -0.14 -7.52 -10.17
CA LEU A 7 -0.41 -6.24 -10.82
C LEU A 7 -0.36 -6.33 -12.36
N PRO A 8 0.73 -6.82 -12.99
CA PRO A 8 0.78 -6.97 -14.44
C PRO A 8 -0.26 -8.00 -14.93
N LEU A 9 -0.54 -9.05 -14.16
CA LEU A 9 -1.60 -10.00 -14.49
C LEU A 9 -2.98 -9.33 -14.59
N VAL A 10 -3.33 -8.48 -13.62
CA VAL A 10 -4.60 -7.73 -13.66
C VAL A 10 -4.66 -6.79 -14.88
N LEU A 11 -3.54 -6.15 -15.24
CA LEU A 11 -3.47 -5.33 -16.46
C LEU A 11 -3.69 -6.14 -17.73
N VAL A 12 -3.09 -7.33 -17.82
CA VAL A 12 -3.32 -8.25 -18.94
C VAL A 12 -4.78 -8.70 -19.00
N LEU A 13 -5.38 -9.09 -17.87
CA LEU A 13 -6.80 -9.46 -17.81
C LEU A 13 -7.72 -8.29 -18.18
N ALA A 14 -7.38 -7.06 -17.80
CA ALA A 14 -8.12 -5.87 -18.19
C ALA A 14 -8.01 -5.58 -19.69
N ALA A 15 -6.83 -5.77 -20.29
CA ALA A 15 -6.62 -5.64 -21.74
C ALA A 15 -7.39 -6.72 -22.53
N VAL A 16 -7.43 -7.95 -22.02
CA VAL A 16 -8.23 -9.05 -22.58
C VAL A 16 -9.73 -8.70 -22.51
N ALA A 17 -10.21 -8.26 -21.35
CA ALA A 17 -11.61 -7.83 -21.17
C ALA A 17 -11.98 -6.65 -22.10
N TYR A 18 -11.05 -5.70 -22.28
CA TYR A 18 -11.18 -4.60 -23.23
C TYR A 18 -11.37 -5.12 -24.66
N GLY A 19 -10.50 -6.02 -25.12
CA GLY A 19 -10.57 -6.61 -26.46
C GLY A 19 -11.89 -7.34 -26.72
N PHE A 20 -12.33 -8.20 -25.79
CA PHE A 20 -13.59 -8.94 -25.93
C PHE A 20 -14.82 -8.03 -25.97
N ALA A 21 -14.87 -7.01 -25.12
CA ALA A 21 -15.96 -6.04 -25.11
C ALA A 21 -15.95 -5.14 -26.36
N TYR A 22 -14.77 -4.79 -26.87
CA TYR A 22 -14.63 -4.07 -28.14
C TYR A 22 -15.20 -4.89 -29.30
N MET A 23 -14.78 -6.15 -29.44
CA MET A 23 -15.27 -7.07 -30.48
C MET A 23 -16.79 -7.25 -30.40
N ARG A 24 -17.31 -7.51 -29.19
CA ARG A 24 -18.76 -7.67 -28.97
C ARG A 24 -19.55 -6.41 -29.32
N SER A 25 -19.07 -5.22 -28.95
CA SER A 25 -19.79 -3.98 -29.24
C SER A 25 -19.93 -3.73 -30.74
N ARG A 26 -18.94 -4.10 -31.55
CA ARG A 26 -19.02 -4.05 -33.02
C ARG A 26 -19.96 -5.10 -33.59
N ALA A 27 -19.91 -6.33 -33.07
CA ALA A 27 -20.81 -7.41 -33.48
C ALA A 27 -22.29 -7.05 -33.23
N VAL A 28 -22.58 -6.44 -32.07
CA VAL A 28 -23.92 -5.97 -31.71
C VAL A 28 -24.38 -4.78 -32.58
N ALA A 29 -23.45 -3.94 -33.06
CA ALA A 29 -23.76 -2.82 -33.92
C ALA A 29 -24.05 -3.21 -35.39
N GLY A 30 -23.50 -4.33 -35.86
CA GLY A 30 -23.70 -4.83 -37.23
C GLY A 30 -25.17 -4.90 -37.67
N PRO A 31 -26.05 -5.68 -36.99
CA PRO A 31 -27.45 -5.83 -37.38
C PRO A 31 -28.28 -4.56 -37.21
N LEU A 32 -27.80 -3.57 -36.46
CA LEU A 32 -28.49 -2.30 -36.22
C LEU A 32 -28.22 -1.27 -37.32
N GLY A 33 -27.46 -1.59 -38.37
CA GLY A 33 -27.05 -0.60 -39.38
C GLY A 33 -25.76 0.15 -39.03
N GLY A 34 -24.96 -0.40 -38.11
CA GLY A 34 -23.61 0.08 -37.80
C GLY A 34 -23.47 0.83 -36.48
N ILE A 35 -22.24 1.31 -36.23
CA ILE A 35 -21.80 1.90 -34.95
C ILE A 35 -22.58 3.16 -34.58
N ARG A 36 -23.13 3.88 -35.57
CA ARG A 36 -23.91 5.13 -35.38
C ARG A 36 -25.16 4.94 -34.53
N ASN A 37 -25.71 3.72 -34.47
CA ASN A 37 -26.90 3.41 -33.70
C ASN A 37 -26.60 2.96 -32.25
N LEU A 38 -25.32 2.91 -31.87
CA LEU A 38 -24.92 2.78 -30.47
C LEU A 38 -24.94 4.15 -29.78
N LYS A 39 -25.37 4.20 -28.51
CA LYS A 39 -25.30 5.44 -27.70
C LYS A 39 -23.88 5.90 -27.37
N ALA A 40 -22.86 5.07 -27.59
CA ALA A 40 -21.47 5.38 -27.32
C ALA A 40 -20.55 4.60 -28.28
N LEU A 41 -19.33 5.10 -28.50
CA LEU A 41 -18.33 4.42 -29.31
C LEU A 41 -17.92 3.07 -28.67
N PRO A 42 -17.59 2.04 -29.49
CA PRO A 42 -17.07 0.74 -29.04
C PRO A 42 -15.97 0.82 -27.97
N VAL A 43 -15.08 1.82 -28.09
CA VAL A 43 -14.01 2.11 -27.13
C VAL A 43 -14.54 2.33 -25.71
N TYR A 44 -15.68 2.99 -25.53
CA TYR A 44 -16.25 3.20 -24.19
C TYR A 44 -16.82 1.92 -23.57
N TYR A 45 -17.37 1.00 -24.37
CA TYR A 45 -17.81 -0.30 -23.87
C TYR A 45 -16.61 -1.16 -23.44
N ALA A 46 -15.54 -1.10 -24.22
CA ALA A 46 -14.27 -1.75 -23.93
C ALA A 46 -13.61 -1.19 -22.66
N ALA A 47 -13.52 0.14 -22.54
CA ALA A 47 -13.01 0.82 -21.36
C ALA A 47 -13.85 0.50 -20.12
N ARG A 48 -15.19 0.45 -20.24
CA ARG A 48 -16.06 0.05 -19.13
C ARG A 48 -15.76 -1.37 -18.66
N ALA A 49 -15.53 -2.32 -19.58
CA ALA A 49 -15.19 -3.69 -19.22
C ALA A 49 -13.82 -3.80 -18.56
N ALA A 50 -12.82 -3.07 -19.07
CA ALA A 50 -11.50 -2.99 -18.43
C ALA A 50 -11.59 -2.42 -17.00
N LEU A 51 -12.36 -1.35 -16.80
CA LEU A 51 -12.55 -0.75 -15.47
C LEU A 51 -13.27 -1.68 -14.49
N TRP A 52 -14.30 -2.40 -14.93
CA TRP A 52 -15.01 -3.39 -14.11
C TRP A 52 -14.18 -4.65 -13.80
N CYS A 53 -13.18 -4.96 -14.63
CA CYS A 53 -12.20 -6.01 -14.35
C CYS A 53 -11.14 -5.51 -13.36
N ALA A 54 -10.50 -4.38 -13.65
CA ALA A 54 -9.35 -3.88 -12.92
C ALA A 54 -9.71 -3.30 -11.54
N ILE A 55 -10.72 -2.43 -11.44
CA ILE A 55 -10.99 -1.69 -10.18
C ILE A 55 -11.33 -2.64 -9.03
N PRO A 56 -12.27 -3.59 -9.16
CA PRO A 56 -12.57 -4.51 -8.05
C PRO A 56 -11.38 -5.40 -7.67
N ALA A 57 -10.62 -5.87 -8.66
CA ALA A 57 -9.42 -6.68 -8.42
C ALA A 57 -8.33 -5.89 -7.67
N LEU A 58 -8.11 -4.62 -8.05
CA LEU A 58 -7.18 -3.71 -7.39
C LEU A 58 -7.61 -3.36 -5.96
N ILE A 59 -8.92 -3.19 -5.72
CA ILE A 59 -9.44 -2.97 -4.36
C ILE A 59 -9.14 -4.18 -3.48
N ILE A 60 -9.39 -5.40 -3.96
CA ILE A 60 -9.08 -6.62 -3.21
C ILE A 60 -7.59 -6.74 -2.95
N LEU A 61 -6.74 -6.47 -3.95
CA LEU A 61 -5.29 -6.47 -3.76
C LEU A 61 -4.85 -5.44 -2.71
N GLY A 62 -5.40 -4.23 -2.75
CA GLY A 62 -5.09 -3.17 -1.79
C GLY A 62 -5.51 -3.54 -0.36
N VAL A 63 -6.73 -4.07 -0.20
CA VAL A 63 -7.22 -4.56 1.10
C VAL A 63 -6.36 -5.72 1.59
N TRP A 64 -6.06 -6.70 0.73
CA TRP A 64 -5.23 -7.83 1.11
C TRP A 64 -3.84 -7.38 1.55
N ALA A 65 -3.20 -6.48 0.80
CA ALA A 65 -1.88 -5.93 1.15
C ALA A 65 -1.88 -5.17 2.49
N ALA A 66 -2.96 -4.46 2.80
CA ALA A 66 -3.09 -3.72 4.05
C ALA A 66 -3.27 -4.64 5.29
N PHE A 67 -3.96 -5.77 5.14
CA PHE A 67 -4.37 -6.61 6.27
C PHE A 67 -3.61 -7.94 6.40
N GLU A 68 -3.06 -8.51 5.32
CA GLU A 68 -2.37 -9.81 5.31
C GLU A 68 -1.27 -9.90 6.37
N GLY A 69 -0.41 -8.88 6.44
CA GLY A 69 0.69 -8.84 7.40
C GLY A 69 0.19 -8.88 8.86
N LYS A 70 -0.79 -8.03 9.19
CA LYS A 70 -1.33 -7.93 10.55
C LYS A 70 -2.04 -9.21 10.97
N VAL A 71 -2.90 -9.77 10.10
CA VAL A 71 -3.65 -11.00 10.40
C VAL A 71 -2.70 -12.18 10.62
N ILE A 72 -1.70 -12.36 9.75
CA ILE A 72 -0.73 -13.45 9.90
C ILE A 72 0.11 -13.26 11.18
N GLN A 73 0.54 -12.04 11.49
CA GLN A 73 1.27 -11.74 12.72
C GLN A 73 0.45 -12.07 13.97
N ASP A 74 -0.80 -11.61 14.02
CA ASP A 74 -1.71 -11.86 15.15
C ASP A 74 -1.91 -13.39 15.35
N MET A 75 -2.07 -14.16 14.26
CA MET A 75 -2.20 -15.63 14.31
C MET A 75 -0.92 -16.34 14.77
N VAL A 76 0.25 -15.91 14.29
CA VAL A 76 1.54 -16.49 14.69
C VAL A 76 1.84 -16.18 16.15
N MET A 77 1.58 -14.95 16.61
CA MET A 77 1.78 -14.57 18.00
C MET A 77 0.85 -15.32 18.96
N ALA A 78 -0.39 -15.61 18.53
CA ALA A 78 -1.33 -16.43 19.30
C ALA A 78 -0.91 -17.91 19.42
N SER A 79 -0.04 -18.38 18.52
CA SER A 79 0.47 -19.77 18.52
C SER A 79 1.71 -19.97 19.40
N LEU A 80 2.31 -18.89 19.92
CA LEU A 80 3.51 -18.96 20.75
C LEU A 80 3.19 -19.52 22.15
N PRO A 81 4.02 -20.42 22.71
CA PRO A 81 3.91 -20.85 24.10
C PRO A 81 3.98 -19.67 25.07
N ALA A 82 3.24 -19.74 26.18
CA ALA A 82 3.19 -18.67 27.18
C ALA A 82 4.57 -18.28 27.75
N GLU A 83 5.55 -19.18 27.68
CA GLU A 83 6.94 -18.95 28.09
C GLU A 83 7.72 -17.99 27.19
N LEU A 84 7.32 -17.87 25.91
CA LEU A 84 7.92 -16.98 24.92
C LEU A 84 7.03 -15.75 24.63
N ALA A 85 5.96 -15.56 25.42
CA ALA A 85 5.09 -14.40 25.30
C ALA A 85 5.89 -13.11 25.59
N PRO A 86 5.88 -12.12 24.69
CA PRO A 86 6.69 -10.92 24.88
C PRO A 86 6.24 -10.14 26.12
N GLN A 87 7.16 -9.92 27.05
CA GLN A 87 6.90 -9.16 28.28
C GLN A 87 6.93 -7.63 28.05
N SER A 88 7.38 -7.17 26.87
CA SER A 88 7.38 -5.77 26.46
C SER A 88 7.28 -5.62 24.93
N GLU A 89 6.84 -4.45 24.44
CA GLU A 89 6.72 -4.15 23.00
C GLU A 89 8.06 -4.31 22.25
N GLY A 90 9.18 -3.98 22.91
CA GLY A 90 10.53 -4.14 22.35
C GLY A 90 10.88 -5.61 22.12
N HIS A 91 10.59 -6.49 23.09
CA HIS A 91 10.81 -7.93 22.93
C HIS A 91 9.90 -8.54 21.85
N ALA A 92 8.67 -8.06 21.69
CA ALA A 92 7.74 -8.55 20.65
C ALA A 92 8.24 -8.31 19.22
N SER A 93 8.81 -7.13 18.97
CA SER A 93 9.38 -6.80 17.65
C SER A 93 10.62 -7.64 17.32
N LEU A 94 11.43 -7.94 18.35
CA LEU A 94 12.63 -8.77 18.22
C LEU A 94 12.28 -10.23 17.96
N THR A 95 11.34 -10.80 18.71
CA THR A 95 10.88 -12.19 18.50
C THR A 95 10.26 -12.34 17.12
N LEU A 96 9.42 -11.39 16.68
CA LEU A 96 8.85 -11.42 15.33
C LEU A 96 9.92 -11.34 14.24
N SER A 97 10.94 -10.51 14.44
CA SER A 97 12.08 -10.39 13.52
C SER A 97 12.88 -11.69 13.45
N GLN A 98 13.11 -12.35 14.58
CA GLN A 98 13.77 -13.67 14.62
C GLN A 98 12.94 -14.73 13.90
N ILE A 99 11.64 -14.84 14.17
CA ILE A 99 10.71 -15.76 13.48
C ILE A 99 10.76 -15.51 11.97
N SER A 100 10.66 -14.24 11.53
CA SER A 100 10.70 -13.90 10.11
C SER A 100 12.06 -14.19 9.47
N ASN A 101 13.17 -14.05 10.19
CA ASN A 101 14.50 -14.33 9.67
C ASN A 101 14.78 -15.83 9.57
N VAL A 102 14.32 -16.63 10.53
CA VAL A 102 14.36 -18.10 10.46
C VAL A 102 13.48 -18.58 9.30
N ALA A 103 12.26 -18.05 9.19
CA ALA A 103 11.35 -18.35 8.07
C ALA A 103 11.91 -17.89 6.70
N ALA A 104 12.78 -16.89 6.67
CA ALA A 104 13.45 -16.46 5.44
C ALA A 104 14.73 -17.26 5.12
N GLY A 105 15.11 -18.23 5.97
CA GLY A 105 16.35 -18.99 5.84
C GLY A 105 17.62 -18.16 6.11
N LYS A 106 17.49 -16.98 6.74
CA LYS A 106 18.60 -16.08 7.05
C LYS A 106 19.23 -16.36 8.42
N LEU A 107 18.56 -17.15 9.25
CA LEU A 107 18.99 -17.53 10.60
C LEU A 107 18.93 -19.05 10.71
N ASP A 108 20.00 -19.64 11.21
CA ASP A 108 20.17 -21.07 11.33
C ASP A 108 19.24 -21.63 12.42
N SER A 109 18.36 -22.56 12.05
CA SER A 109 17.32 -23.11 12.92
C SER A 109 17.88 -23.86 14.13
N ALA A 110 19.14 -24.29 14.07
CA ALA A 110 19.84 -24.95 15.17
C ALA A 110 20.27 -24.01 16.31
N ARG A 111 20.24 -22.69 16.11
CA ARG A 111 20.65 -21.68 17.11
C ARG A 111 19.49 -21.04 17.86
N VAL A 112 18.27 -21.50 17.61
CA VAL A 112 17.04 -20.84 18.05
C VAL A 112 16.14 -21.85 18.77
N PRO A 113 15.47 -21.48 19.88
CA PRO A 113 14.54 -22.36 20.59
C PRO A 113 13.46 -22.98 19.68
N ASP A 114 13.07 -24.22 19.96
CA ASP A 114 12.10 -24.99 19.15
C ASP A 114 10.74 -24.31 18.99
N GLY A 115 10.35 -23.47 19.95
CA GLY A 115 9.12 -22.66 19.84
C GLY A 115 9.16 -21.62 18.71
N ILE A 116 10.35 -21.12 18.35
CA ILE A 116 10.52 -20.12 17.28
C ILE A 116 10.64 -20.81 15.91
N THR A 117 11.23 -22.00 15.84
CA THR A 117 11.27 -22.78 14.60
C THR A 117 9.87 -23.25 14.19
N GLY A 118 9.04 -23.69 15.16
CA GLY A 118 7.63 -24.00 14.93
C GLY A 118 6.77 -22.79 14.52
N ALA A 119 7.00 -21.62 15.12
CA ALA A 119 6.34 -20.39 14.70
C ALA A 119 6.77 -19.94 13.30
N ALA A 120 8.03 -20.18 12.92
CA ALA A 120 8.56 -19.85 11.60
C ALA A 120 7.96 -20.72 10.49
N THR A 121 7.78 -22.03 10.72
CA THR A 121 7.12 -22.92 9.77
C THR A 121 5.63 -22.58 9.61
N LEU A 122 4.92 -22.31 10.72
CA LEU A 122 3.54 -21.83 10.66
C LEU A 122 3.42 -20.52 9.86
N LEU A 123 4.34 -19.58 10.08
CA LEU A 123 4.38 -18.32 9.34
C LEU A 123 4.57 -18.54 7.84
N GLN A 124 5.45 -19.47 7.43
CA GLN A 124 5.62 -19.83 6.02
C GLN A 124 4.33 -20.43 5.44
N GLU A 125 3.72 -21.38 6.14
CA GLU A 125 2.48 -22.04 5.70
C GLU A 125 1.32 -21.04 5.55
N LEU A 126 1.14 -20.16 6.54
CA LEU A 126 0.11 -19.11 6.50
C LEU A 126 0.35 -18.12 5.36
N ARG A 127 1.60 -17.70 5.13
CA ARG A 127 1.94 -16.83 3.99
C ARG A 127 1.70 -17.52 2.65
N GLU A 128 2.02 -18.80 2.54
CA GLU A 128 1.80 -19.56 1.31
C GLU A 128 0.30 -19.73 1.01
N LYS A 129 -0.48 -20.20 2.00
CA LYS A 129 -1.94 -20.32 1.88
C LYS A 129 -2.60 -18.98 1.56
N SER A 130 -2.21 -17.91 2.27
CA SER A 130 -2.68 -16.55 2.01
C SER A 130 -2.36 -16.11 0.57
N SER A 131 -1.14 -16.37 0.10
CA SER A 131 -0.72 -16.02 -1.26
C SER A 131 -1.52 -16.77 -2.34
N GLN A 132 -1.74 -18.07 -2.16
CA GLN A 132 -2.55 -18.89 -3.06
C GLN A 132 -4.00 -18.41 -3.10
N PHE A 133 -4.60 -18.19 -1.92
CA PHE A 133 -5.97 -17.71 -1.81
C PHE A 133 -6.15 -16.32 -2.42
N LYS A 134 -5.25 -15.38 -2.11
CA LYS A 134 -5.20 -14.04 -2.73
C LYS A 134 -5.17 -14.13 -4.25
N THR A 135 -4.27 -14.95 -4.79
CA THR A 135 -4.09 -15.10 -6.24
C THR A 135 -5.39 -15.59 -6.89
N LEU A 136 -5.99 -16.64 -6.33
CA LEU A 136 -7.23 -17.21 -6.83
C LEU A 136 -8.40 -16.20 -6.76
N LEU A 137 -8.54 -15.51 -5.62
CA LEU A 137 -9.58 -14.52 -5.41
C LEU A 137 -9.48 -13.34 -6.39
N VAL A 138 -8.27 -12.82 -6.60
CA VAL A 138 -8.02 -11.68 -7.51
C VAL A 138 -8.33 -12.06 -8.95
N ILE A 139 -7.87 -13.23 -9.40
CA ILE A 139 -8.17 -13.73 -10.75
C ILE A 139 -9.68 -13.93 -10.91
N LEU A 140 -10.33 -14.58 -9.94
CA LEU A 140 -11.77 -14.82 -9.95
C LEU A 140 -12.55 -13.51 -10.10
N ILE A 141 -12.24 -12.50 -9.29
CA ILE A 141 -12.95 -11.22 -9.29
C ILE A 141 -12.66 -10.42 -10.56
N ALA A 142 -11.42 -10.43 -11.06
CA ALA A 142 -11.07 -9.80 -12.33
C ALA A 142 -11.87 -10.42 -13.49
N VAL A 143 -11.89 -11.76 -13.58
CA VAL A 143 -12.61 -12.50 -14.62
C VAL A 143 -14.12 -12.27 -14.51
N LEU A 144 -14.70 -12.37 -13.31
CA LEU A 144 -16.13 -12.13 -13.09
C LEU A 144 -16.50 -10.68 -13.42
N GLY A 145 -15.69 -9.70 -13.04
CA GLY A 145 -15.91 -8.29 -13.35
C GLY A 145 -15.88 -8.01 -14.86
N GLY A 146 -14.88 -8.58 -15.55
CA GLY A 146 -14.77 -8.50 -17.01
C GLY A 146 -15.94 -9.20 -17.73
N ALA A 147 -16.28 -10.42 -17.31
CA ALA A 147 -17.38 -11.21 -17.87
C ALA A 147 -18.75 -10.55 -17.64
N PHE A 148 -18.98 -9.99 -16.45
CA PHE A 148 -20.20 -9.24 -16.14
C PHE A 148 -20.34 -7.99 -17.03
N ALA A 149 -19.27 -7.22 -17.20
CA ALA A 149 -19.31 -6.05 -18.08
C ALA A 149 -19.47 -6.41 -19.56
N TRP A 150 -18.87 -7.53 -19.99
CA TRP A 150 -18.98 -8.08 -21.34
C TRP A 150 -20.40 -8.58 -21.65
N THR A 151 -21.03 -9.34 -20.76
CA THR A 151 -22.42 -9.82 -20.91
C THR A 151 -23.42 -8.67 -20.98
N ARG A 152 -23.12 -7.55 -20.31
CA ARG A 152 -23.93 -6.33 -20.30
C ARG A 152 -23.57 -5.35 -21.43
N VAL A 153 -22.94 -5.76 -22.53
CA VAL A 153 -22.77 -4.91 -23.71
C VAL A 153 -24.07 -4.91 -24.52
N ALA A 154 -24.78 -3.78 -24.51
CA ALA A 154 -26.03 -3.60 -25.22
C ALA A 154 -26.14 -2.17 -25.81
N PRO A 155 -26.84 -1.97 -26.95
CA PRO A 155 -26.89 -0.69 -27.67
C PRO A 155 -27.49 0.47 -26.86
N HIS A 156 -28.45 0.16 -25.99
CA HIS A 156 -29.21 1.14 -25.22
C HIS A 156 -28.42 1.69 -24.01
N ILE A 157 -27.28 1.08 -23.67
CA ILE A 157 -26.45 1.46 -22.52
C ILE A 157 -25.56 2.64 -22.93
N ASN A 158 -25.56 3.71 -22.13
CA ASN A 158 -24.61 4.80 -22.32
C ASN A 158 -23.28 4.48 -21.61
N ALA A 159 -22.40 3.73 -22.31
CA ALA A 159 -21.11 3.33 -21.77
C ALA A 159 -20.20 4.53 -21.45
N ARG A 160 -20.27 5.60 -22.25
CA ARG A 160 -19.50 6.84 -22.02
C ARG A 160 -19.81 7.46 -20.66
N LYS A 161 -21.08 7.69 -20.36
CA LYS A 161 -21.51 8.25 -19.06
C LYS A 161 -21.07 7.38 -17.87
N SER A 162 -21.08 6.05 -18.05
CA SER A 162 -20.59 5.13 -17.01
C SER A 162 -19.10 5.27 -16.78
N VAL A 163 -18.29 5.31 -17.85
CA VAL A 163 -16.83 5.46 -17.75
C VAL A 163 -16.45 6.80 -17.14
N GLU A 164 -17.03 7.90 -17.62
CA GLU A 164 -16.78 9.26 -17.11
C GLU A 164 -17.11 9.34 -15.61
N ARG A 165 -18.26 8.80 -15.18
CA ARG A 165 -18.65 8.77 -13.77
C ARG A 165 -17.67 7.95 -12.92
N THR A 166 -17.18 6.83 -13.43
CA THR A 166 -16.18 6.01 -12.73
C THR A 166 -14.87 6.77 -12.58
N LEU A 167 -14.34 7.35 -13.67
CA LEU A 167 -13.10 8.12 -13.63
C LEU A 167 -13.21 9.35 -12.73
N GLN A 168 -14.32 10.08 -12.77
CA GLN A 168 -14.56 11.22 -11.90
C GLN A 168 -14.52 10.83 -10.42
N ARG A 169 -15.10 9.68 -10.05
CA ARG A 169 -15.04 9.17 -8.67
C ARG A 169 -13.61 8.79 -8.27
N VAL A 170 -12.88 8.11 -9.15
CA VAL A 170 -11.47 7.72 -8.90
C VAL A 170 -10.60 8.96 -8.71
N PHE A 171 -10.72 9.96 -9.59
CA PHE A 171 -9.96 11.20 -9.49
C PHE A 171 -10.36 12.04 -8.27
N PHE A 172 -11.64 12.06 -7.91
CA PHE A 172 -12.10 12.72 -6.69
C PHE A 172 -11.48 12.08 -5.44
N LEU A 173 -11.50 10.74 -5.34
CA LEU A 173 -10.87 10.01 -4.23
C LEU A 173 -9.36 10.25 -4.18
N CYS A 174 -8.68 10.20 -5.33
CA CYS A 174 -7.24 10.47 -5.43
C CYS A 174 -6.90 11.89 -4.94
N ALA A 175 -7.64 12.90 -5.42
CA ALA A 175 -7.45 14.28 -4.99
C ALA A 175 -7.74 14.47 -3.50
N ALA A 176 -8.78 13.82 -2.96
CA ALA A 176 -9.08 13.87 -1.53
C ALA A 176 -7.94 13.30 -0.68
N VAL A 177 -7.40 12.14 -1.05
CA VAL A 177 -6.24 11.53 -0.36
C VAL A 177 -5.00 12.41 -0.44
N ALA A 178 -4.74 13.02 -1.61
CA ALA A 178 -3.61 13.93 -1.79
C ALA A 178 -3.73 15.15 -0.85
N ILE A 179 -4.90 15.79 -0.82
CA ILE A 179 -5.17 16.95 0.06
C ILE A 179 -5.04 16.56 1.54
N LEU A 180 -5.61 15.42 1.94
CA LEU A 180 -5.49 14.91 3.32
C LEU A 180 -4.03 14.65 3.72
N THR A 181 -3.24 14.09 2.81
CA THR A 181 -1.79 13.87 3.04
C THR A 181 -1.06 15.20 3.20
N THR A 182 -1.34 16.19 2.35
CA THR A 182 -0.74 17.53 2.47
C THR A 182 -1.09 18.18 3.80
N ILE A 183 -2.35 18.11 4.22
CA ILE A 183 -2.81 18.59 5.52
C ILE A 183 -2.06 17.87 6.65
N GLY A 184 -1.93 16.54 6.58
CA GLY A 184 -1.20 15.74 7.56
C GLY A 184 0.28 16.13 7.69
N ILE A 185 0.97 16.33 6.57
CA ILE A 185 2.37 16.79 6.55
C ILE A 185 2.49 18.18 7.16
N VAL A 186 1.63 19.12 6.76
CA VAL A 186 1.66 20.49 7.28
C VAL A 186 1.45 20.49 8.79
N PHE A 187 0.43 19.78 9.30
CA PHE A 187 0.21 19.68 10.75
C PHE A 187 1.37 18.99 11.46
N SER A 188 1.91 17.90 10.91
CA SER A 188 3.07 17.21 11.50
C SER A 188 4.26 18.14 11.67
N VAL A 189 4.60 18.91 10.62
CA VAL A 189 5.73 19.85 10.66
C VAL A 189 5.44 20.99 11.65
N ILE A 190 4.22 21.53 11.67
CA ILE A 190 3.84 22.61 12.59
C ILE A 190 3.95 22.16 14.05
N PHE A 191 3.42 20.99 14.41
CA PHE A 191 3.48 20.48 15.79
C PHE A 191 4.93 20.23 16.23
N GLU A 192 5.74 19.61 15.37
CA GLU A 192 7.15 19.37 15.67
C GLU A 192 7.93 20.70 15.80
N THR A 193 7.60 21.68 14.96
CA THR A 193 8.17 23.05 15.04
C THR A 193 7.84 23.72 16.37
N PHE A 194 6.59 23.65 16.83
CA PHE A 194 6.22 24.20 18.14
C PHE A 194 6.94 23.49 19.30
N ARG A 195 7.06 22.15 19.24
CA ARG A 195 7.78 21.37 20.24
C ARG A 195 9.27 21.72 20.28
N PHE A 196 9.88 21.94 19.11
CA PHE A 196 11.26 22.37 18.98
C PHE A 196 11.48 23.76 19.60
N PHE A 197 10.66 24.75 19.23
CA PHE A 197 10.79 26.10 19.77
C PHE A 197 10.38 26.25 21.24
N GLY A 198 9.66 25.26 21.79
CA GLY A 198 9.47 25.13 23.24
C GLY A 198 10.74 24.71 23.99
N LYS A 199 11.72 24.11 23.32
CA LYS A 199 13.02 23.71 23.90
C LYS A 199 14.14 24.69 23.57
N VAL A 200 14.18 25.17 22.33
CA VAL A 200 15.20 26.10 21.83
C VAL A 200 14.49 27.42 21.48
N PRO A 201 14.75 28.53 22.19
CA PRO A 201 14.14 29.81 21.86
C PRO A 201 14.47 30.24 20.42
N ILE A 202 13.51 30.86 19.73
CA ILE A 202 13.68 31.35 18.35
C ILE A 202 14.90 32.29 18.24
N SER A 203 15.16 33.10 19.27
CA SER A 203 16.32 33.99 19.30
C SER A 203 17.65 33.25 19.31
N GLU A 204 17.73 32.13 20.04
CA GLU A 204 18.94 31.30 20.10
C GLU A 204 19.12 30.51 18.79
N PHE A 205 18.02 30.04 18.21
CA PHE A 205 18.06 29.41 16.88
C PHE A 205 18.54 30.38 15.79
N LEU A 206 18.01 31.61 15.75
CA LEU A 206 18.34 32.59 14.70
C LEU A 206 19.68 33.29 14.90
N PHE A 207 20.03 33.63 16.14
CA PHE A 207 21.23 34.44 16.45
C PHE A 207 22.34 33.65 17.14
N GLY A 208 22.13 32.38 17.47
CA GLY A 208 23.13 31.52 18.08
C GLY A 208 24.35 31.34 17.19
N THR A 209 25.53 31.45 17.80
CA THR A 209 26.84 31.31 17.13
C THR A 209 27.46 29.92 17.34
N SER A 210 26.77 29.02 18.02
CA SER A 210 27.19 27.65 18.28
C SER A 210 26.22 26.65 17.65
N TRP A 211 26.78 25.61 17.03
CA TRP A 211 26.06 24.46 16.51
C TRP A 211 26.62 23.19 17.15
N SER A 212 25.88 22.63 18.11
CA SER A 212 26.20 21.38 18.79
C SER A 212 24.90 20.63 19.13
N PRO A 213 24.31 19.91 18.15
CA PRO A 213 23.06 19.17 18.34
C PRO A 213 23.22 17.91 19.21
N GLN A 214 24.44 17.60 19.66
CA GLN A 214 24.74 16.44 20.50
C GLN A 214 24.34 16.71 21.95
N THR A 215 23.14 16.25 22.31
CA THR A 215 22.67 16.20 23.69
C THR A 215 23.17 14.92 24.37
N ALA A 216 23.54 14.98 25.65
CA ALA A 216 23.96 13.80 26.40
C ALA A 216 22.75 12.86 26.60
N LEU A 217 22.79 11.64 26.05
CA LEU A 217 21.73 10.63 26.23
C LEU A 217 21.93 9.78 27.50
N ARG A 218 23.14 9.77 28.07
CA ARG A 218 23.50 9.05 29.32
C ARG A 218 24.29 9.99 30.24
N ALA A 219 24.17 9.79 31.55
CA ALA A 219 24.85 10.62 32.55
C ALA A 219 26.39 10.60 32.41
N ASP A 220 26.95 9.53 31.83
CA ASP A 220 28.40 9.35 31.63
C ASP A 220 28.90 9.98 30.31
N GLN A 221 27.99 10.52 29.47
CA GLN A 221 28.36 11.16 28.21
C GLN A 221 28.65 12.64 28.41
N VAL A 222 29.82 13.09 27.95
CA VAL A 222 30.13 14.52 27.83
C VAL A 222 29.34 15.07 26.64
N GLY A 223 28.15 15.60 26.91
CA GLY A 223 27.30 16.28 25.94
C GLY A 223 26.96 17.70 26.39
N SER A 224 26.61 18.56 25.44
CA SER A 224 26.15 19.93 25.67
C SER A 224 24.62 19.94 25.81
N ASP A 225 24.03 21.00 26.38
CA ASP A 225 22.57 21.21 26.47
C ASP A 225 21.84 21.31 25.09
N GLY A 226 22.57 21.10 23.99
CA GLY A 226 22.04 21.13 22.62
C GLY A 226 21.97 22.55 22.10
N ALA A 227 22.97 22.98 21.32
CA ALA A 227 23.01 24.29 20.68
C ALA A 227 22.62 24.17 19.20
N PHE A 228 21.62 24.94 18.76
CA PHE A 228 21.03 24.84 17.42
C PHE A 228 21.07 26.16 16.64
N GLY A 229 22.10 26.99 16.83
CA GLY A 229 22.23 28.27 16.12
C GLY A 229 22.42 28.09 14.61
N VAL A 230 21.69 28.85 13.80
CA VAL A 230 21.71 28.73 12.33
C VAL A 230 22.89 29.44 11.67
N ILE A 231 23.45 30.47 12.31
CA ILE A 231 24.54 31.29 11.74
C ILE A 231 25.75 30.44 11.35
N PRO A 232 26.27 29.53 12.21
CA PRO A 232 27.40 28.66 11.86
C PRO A 232 27.18 27.80 10.62
N LEU A 233 25.93 27.39 10.34
CA LEU A 233 25.61 26.57 9.16
C LEU A 233 25.78 27.38 7.87
N PHE A 234 25.35 28.64 7.87
CA PHE A 234 25.54 29.52 6.72
C PHE A 234 27.01 29.89 6.55
N THR A 235 27.71 30.27 7.62
CA THR A 235 29.13 30.63 7.55
C THR A 235 30.00 29.46 7.13
N GLY A 236 29.69 28.24 7.59
CA GLY A 236 30.41 27.02 7.20
C GLY A 236 30.11 26.53 5.79
N THR A 237 29.02 26.98 5.16
CA THR A 237 28.72 26.67 3.74
C THR A 237 29.35 27.68 2.78
N LEU A 238 29.58 28.91 3.24
CA LEU A 238 30.12 30.00 2.42
C LEU A 238 31.65 30.13 2.45
N MET A 239 32.33 29.51 3.43
CA MET A 239 33.79 29.43 3.53
C MET A 239 34.33 28.10 3.02
#